data_AF-A0A286GUG8-F1
#
_entry.id   AF-A0A286GUG8-F1
#
_cell.length_a   1.000
_cell.length_b   1.000
_cell.length_c   1.000
_cell.angle_alpha   90.00
_cell.angle_beta   90.00
_cell.angle_gamma   90.00
#
_symmetry.space_group_name_H-M   'P 1'
#
loop_
_entity.id
_entity.type
_entity.pdbx_description
1 polymer ?
#
loop_
_entity_poly.entity_id
_entity_poly.type
_entity_poly.pdbx_seq_one_letter_code
_entity_poly.pdbx_strand_id
1 'polypeptide(L)'
;MNNDKRPPLTRATPVNDFLDYYWLKEELIDFCARHGLKTSGGKIEITGRIAHFLQTGRPPVEQARSRASSYSADDQPLVVMMDAPITKNYNSGERVRGFFKSVIGPHFHFTVGLMKFCKDNPTKTFRDAVQYWQDEYNRKSDKSYQPEIAPQFEYNQYIRDFMTDNPGASLKEAIWHWKQKRSARGDNKYSRDDLAYNSSDTNE
;
A
#
# COMPACT_ATOMS: atom_id res chain seq x y z
N MET A 1 -17.00 9.60 19.29
CA MET A 1 -16.11 8.74 20.10
C MET A 1 -15.85 7.46 19.31
N ASN A 2 -14.61 6.96 19.32
CA ASN A 2 -14.18 5.82 18.48
C ASN A 2 -14.78 4.53 19.10
N ASN A 3 -15.87 4.01 18.53
CA ASN A 3 -16.55 2.82 19.03
C ASN A 3 -15.87 1.54 18.51
N ASP A 4 -14.54 1.47 18.70
CA ASP A 4 -13.71 0.39 18.19
C ASP A 4 -13.91 -0.83 19.11
N LYS A 5 -14.75 -1.78 18.68
CA LYS A 5 -15.06 -3.01 19.43
C LYS A 5 -13.90 -4.02 19.43
N ARG A 6 -12.84 -3.71 18.69
CA ARG A 6 -11.63 -4.51 18.55
C ARG A 6 -10.76 -4.41 19.82
N PRO A 7 -10.20 -5.53 20.31
CA PRO A 7 -9.28 -5.51 21.45
C PRO A 7 -7.97 -4.78 21.11
N PRO A 8 -7.28 -4.19 22.10
CA PRO A 8 -5.99 -3.54 21.87
C PRO A 8 -4.91 -4.53 21.41
N LEU A 9 -3.99 -4.09 20.54
CA LEU A 9 -2.83 -4.91 20.16
C LEU A 9 -1.83 -4.97 21.32
N THR A 10 -1.72 -6.14 21.91
CA THR A 10 -0.79 -6.41 23.01
C THR A 10 0.01 -7.67 22.73
N ARG A 11 1.07 -7.90 23.50
CA ARG A 11 1.86 -9.13 23.40
C ARG A 11 1.04 -10.40 23.72
N ALA A 12 -0.07 -10.25 24.44
CA ALA A 12 -0.96 -11.36 24.78
C ALA A 12 -2.01 -11.63 23.69
N THR A 13 -2.09 -10.81 22.64
CA THR A 13 -3.04 -11.01 21.54
C THR A 13 -2.71 -12.31 20.80
N PRO A 14 -3.65 -13.28 20.72
CA PRO A 14 -3.44 -14.49 19.93
C PRO A 14 -3.15 -14.14 18.47
N VAL A 15 -2.26 -14.88 17.82
CA VAL A 15 -1.87 -14.60 16.43
C VAL A 15 -3.05 -14.65 15.45
N ASN A 16 -3.98 -15.59 15.64
CA ASN A 16 -5.18 -15.70 14.81
C ASN A 16 -6.06 -14.46 14.99
N ASP A 17 -6.30 -14.04 16.23
CA ASP A 17 -7.05 -12.82 16.53
C ASP A 17 -6.39 -11.59 15.89
N PHE A 18 -5.06 -11.48 15.96
CA PHE A 18 -4.33 -10.40 15.31
C PHE A 18 -4.56 -10.38 13.79
N LEU A 19 -4.54 -11.53 13.12
CA LEU A 19 -4.73 -11.64 11.68
C LEU A 19 -6.19 -11.42 11.24
N ASP A 20 -7.15 -11.67 12.12
CA ASP A 20 -8.58 -11.51 11.85
C ASP A 20 -9.12 -10.08 12.05
N TYR A 21 -8.28 -9.17 12.55
CA TYR A 21 -8.63 -7.76 12.75
C TYR A 21 -7.88 -6.82 11.81
N TYR A 22 -8.54 -5.73 11.42
CA TYR A 22 -7.90 -4.63 10.71
C TYR A 22 -7.02 -3.80 11.65
N TRP A 23 -5.79 -3.54 11.23
CA TRP A 23 -4.87 -2.63 11.91
C TRP A 23 -4.42 -1.50 10.99
N LEU A 24 -4.41 -0.27 11.48
CA LEU A 24 -3.76 0.85 10.80
C LEU A 24 -2.24 0.65 10.81
N LYS A 25 -1.58 1.15 9.77
CA LYS A 25 -0.12 1.06 9.68
C LYS A 25 0.57 1.74 10.88
N GLU A 26 0.02 2.84 11.37
CA GLU A 26 0.49 3.56 12.55
C GLU A 26 0.43 2.69 13.81
N GLU A 27 -0.67 1.96 14.03
CA GLU A 27 -0.81 1.03 15.15
C GLU A 27 0.21 -0.11 15.08
N LEU A 28 0.45 -0.64 13.88
CA LEU A 28 1.45 -1.68 13.66
C LEU A 28 2.88 -1.15 13.93
N ILE A 29 3.18 0.08 13.49
CA ILE A 29 4.46 0.74 13.74
C ILE A 29 4.67 0.99 15.23
N ASP A 30 3.65 1.49 15.92
CA ASP A 30 3.69 1.74 17.37
C ASP A 30 3.95 0.46 18.15
N PHE A 31 3.24 -0.62 17.81
CA PHE A 31 3.49 -1.93 18.41
C PHE A 31 4.93 -2.40 18.19
N CYS A 32 5.43 -2.28 16.95
CA CYS A 32 6.82 -2.61 16.66
C CYS A 32 7.79 -1.80 17.52
N ALA A 33 7.61 -0.49 17.60
CA ALA A 33 8.48 0.40 18.38
C ALA A 33 8.49 0.02 19.88
N ARG A 34 7.33 -0.24 20.48
CA ARG A 34 7.20 -0.64 21.89
C ARG A 34 7.86 -1.98 22.21
N HIS A 35 7.96 -2.88 21.23
CA HIS A 35 8.51 -4.23 21.40
C HIS A 35 9.91 -4.40 20.79
N GLY A 36 10.57 -3.31 20.40
CA GLY A 36 11.93 -3.35 19.83
C GLY A 36 12.02 -4.03 18.47
N LEU A 37 10.90 -4.09 17.74
CA LEU A 37 10.85 -4.61 16.38
C LEU A 37 11.11 -3.49 15.38
N LYS A 38 11.61 -3.87 14.20
CA LYS A 38 11.81 -2.94 13.10
C LYS A 38 10.47 -2.35 12.62
N THR A 39 10.43 -1.04 12.45
CA THR A 39 9.23 -0.29 12.03
C THR A 39 9.16 -0.06 10.52
N SER A 40 10.26 -0.28 9.79
CA SER A 40 10.30 -0.13 8.34
C SER A 40 9.53 -1.24 7.62
N GLY A 41 8.89 -0.91 6.50
CA GLY A 41 8.27 -1.86 5.59
C GLY A 41 6.87 -1.46 5.11
N GLY A 42 6.32 -2.29 4.23
CA GLY A 42 4.91 -2.25 3.84
C GLY A 42 4.00 -2.79 4.96
N LYS A 43 2.69 -2.53 4.87
CA LYS A 43 1.71 -3.03 5.85
C LYS A 43 1.82 -4.55 6.02
N ILE A 44 1.86 -5.29 4.91
CA ILE A 44 1.98 -6.76 4.88
C ILE A 44 3.26 -7.24 5.58
N GLU A 45 4.41 -6.61 5.30
CA GLU A 45 5.69 -6.99 5.92
C GLU A 45 5.67 -6.75 7.44
N ILE A 46 5.12 -5.61 7.88
CA ILE A 46 5.00 -5.30 9.31
C ILE A 46 4.02 -6.27 9.98
N THR A 47 2.87 -6.57 9.35
CA THR A 47 1.91 -7.56 9.84
C THR A 47 2.56 -8.93 9.98
N GLY A 48 3.29 -9.42 8.98
CA GLY A 48 3.99 -10.70 9.07
C GLY A 48 5.03 -10.75 10.19
N ARG A 49 5.76 -9.65 10.41
CA ARG A 49 6.72 -9.52 11.51
C ARG A 49 6.05 -9.62 12.87
N ILE A 50 4.92 -8.94 13.05
CA ILE A 50 4.15 -8.96 14.30
C ILE A 50 3.53 -10.34 14.54
N ALA A 51 2.95 -10.97 13.50
CA ALA A 51 2.40 -12.31 13.61
C ALA A 51 3.45 -13.33 14.08
N HIS A 52 4.66 -13.30 13.50
CA HIS A 52 5.78 -14.13 13.95
C HIS A 52 6.16 -13.85 15.40
N PHE A 53 6.22 -12.57 15.79
CA PHE A 53 6.55 -12.18 17.16
C PHE A 53 5.50 -12.65 18.18
N LEU A 54 4.21 -12.54 17.86
CA LEU A 54 3.13 -13.03 18.71
C LEU A 54 3.15 -14.56 18.83
N GLN A 55 3.49 -15.28 17.76
CA GLN A 55 3.55 -16.75 17.75
C GLN A 55 4.77 -17.31 18.49
N THR A 56 5.94 -16.69 18.33
CA THR A 56 7.23 -17.22 18.84
C THR A 56 7.76 -16.51 20.07
N GLY A 57 7.21 -15.33 20.39
CA GLY A 57 7.72 -14.43 21.43
C GLY A 57 9.07 -13.77 21.09
N ARG A 58 9.60 -13.99 19.87
CA ARG A 58 10.90 -13.49 19.42
C ARG A 58 10.79 -12.73 18.11
N PRO A 59 11.60 -11.67 17.90
CA PRO A 59 11.67 -11.03 16.59
C PRO A 59 12.03 -12.09 15.53
N PRO A 60 11.43 -12.05 14.33
CA PRO A 60 11.90 -12.90 13.25
C PRO A 60 13.37 -12.63 13.03
N VAL A 61 14.13 -13.71 12.82
CA VAL A 61 15.52 -13.62 12.38
C VAL A 61 15.45 -12.99 11.00
N GLU A 62 15.68 -11.68 10.91
CA GLU A 62 15.91 -11.07 9.62
C GLU A 62 17.14 -11.78 9.06
N GLN A 63 16.97 -12.48 7.93
CA GLN A 63 18.11 -12.64 7.04
C GLN A 63 18.62 -11.22 6.88
N ALA A 64 19.84 -10.95 7.36
CA ALA A 64 20.51 -9.73 7.00
C ALA A 64 20.38 -9.71 5.49
N ARG A 65 19.54 -8.81 4.94
CA ARG A 65 19.80 -8.33 3.61
C ARG A 65 21.23 -7.87 3.79
N SER A 66 22.17 -8.64 3.25
CA SER A 66 23.51 -8.14 3.11
C SER A 66 23.26 -6.73 2.61
N ARG A 67 23.75 -5.72 3.34
CA ARG A 67 24.09 -4.51 2.64
C ARG A 67 25.01 -5.07 1.59
N ALA A 68 24.49 -5.32 0.39
CA ALA A 68 25.34 -5.61 -0.72
C ALA A 68 26.21 -4.37 -0.71
N SER A 69 27.42 -4.51 -0.19
CA SER A 69 28.50 -3.67 -0.60
C SER A 69 28.63 -4.03 -2.07
N SER A 70 27.74 -3.47 -2.89
CA SER A 70 27.68 -3.78 -4.30
C SER A 70 28.80 -3.04 -4.98
N TYR A 71 30.04 -3.04 -4.48
CA TYR A 71 31.17 -2.84 -5.38
C TYR A 71 31.37 -4.13 -6.19
N SER A 72 30.33 -4.51 -6.93
CA SER A 72 30.40 -5.36 -8.11
C SER A 72 30.69 -4.44 -9.29
N ALA A 73 31.45 -4.91 -10.28
CA ALA A 73 31.77 -4.12 -11.48
C ALA A 73 30.53 -3.63 -12.28
N ASP A 74 29.33 -4.10 -11.91
CA ASP A 74 28.01 -3.76 -12.45
C ASP A 74 27.28 -2.63 -11.68
N ASP A 75 27.90 -2.06 -10.63
CA ASP A 75 27.32 -0.98 -9.81
C ASP A 75 27.60 0.40 -10.37
N GLN A 76 27.45 0.52 -11.69
CA GLN A 76 27.47 1.82 -12.33
C GLN A 76 26.29 2.63 -11.78
N PRO A 77 26.51 3.93 -11.46
CA PRO A 77 25.43 4.79 -11.03
C PRO A 77 24.36 4.74 -12.11
N LEU A 78 23.09 4.57 -11.71
CA LEU A 78 21.97 4.56 -12.65
C LEU A 78 22.14 5.75 -13.61
N VAL A 79 22.02 5.53 -14.90
CA VAL A 79 22.09 6.60 -15.88
C VAL A 79 20.65 6.96 -16.23
N VAL A 80 20.23 8.20 -15.96
CA VAL A 80 18.83 8.62 -16.14
C VAL A 80 18.77 9.56 -17.34
N MET A 81 18.55 8.97 -18.51
CA MET A 81 18.38 9.63 -19.79
C MET A 81 17.49 8.77 -20.68
N MET A 82 16.92 9.36 -21.73
CA MET A 82 15.88 8.74 -22.56
C MET A 82 16.26 7.33 -23.04
N ASP A 83 17.47 7.15 -23.57
CA ASP A 83 17.90 5.90 -24.18
C ASP A 83 18.71 4.99 -23.23
N ALA A 84 18.88 5.39 -21.97
CA ALA A 84 19.54 4.54 -20.98
C ALA A 84 18.59 3.44 -20.48
N PRO A 85 19.11 2.21 -20.25
CA PRO A 85 18.34 1.14 -19.66
C PRO A 85 18.00 1.43 -18.20
N ILE A 86 16.82 0.98 -17.77
CA ILE A 86 16.38 0.97 -16.39
C ILE A 86 17.14 -0.17 -15.70
N THR A 87 18.28 0.10 -15.08
CA THR A 87 19.06 -1.00 -14.49
C THR A 87 18.46 -1.49 -13.17
N LYS A 88 19.01 -2.60 -12.63
CA LYS A 88 18.60 -3.15 -11.32
C LYS A 88 18.75 -2.15 -10.15
N ASN A 89 19.55 -1.11 -10.33
CA ASN A 89 19.75 -0.01 -9.39
C ASN A 89 18.62 1.05 -9.42
N TYR A 90 17.55 0.80 -10.20
CA TYR A 90 16.39 1.68 -10.28
C TYR A 90 15.74 1.90 -8.90
N ASN A 91 15.48 3.17 -8.60
CA ASN A 91 14.59 3.58 -7.53
C ASN A 91 13.82 4.84 -7.95
N SER A 92 12.62 5.04 -7.40
CA SER A 92 11.76 6.19 -7.69
C SER A 92 12.13 7.43 -6.85
N GLY A 93 13.44 7.66 -6.65
CA GLY A 93 13.98 8.78 -5.91
C GLY A 93 13.94 10.11 -6.68
N GLU A 94 14.44 11.18 -6.05
CA GLU A 94 14.29 12.54 -6.55
C GLU A 94 14.96 12.76 -7.92
N ARG A 95 16.11 12.12 -8.18
CA ARG A 95 16.79 12.24 -9.48
C ARG A 95 15.93 11.67 -10.62
N VAL A 96 15.31 10.51 -10.41
CA VAL A 96 14.41 9.89 -11.41
C VAL A 96 13.13 10.70 -11.55
N ARG A 97 12.59 11.23 -10.44
CA ARG A 97 11.45 12.15 -10.46
C ARG A 97 11.73 13.39 -11.30
N GLY A 98 12.89 14.02 -11.09
CA GLY A 98 13.32 15.21 -11.81
C GLY A 98 13.38 14.98 -13.33
N PHE A 99 13.96 13.85 -13.75
CA PHE A 99 13.97 13.44 -15.15
C PHE A 99 12.57 13.28 -15.74
N PHE A 100 11.69 12.51 -15.09
CA PHE A 100 10.34 12.32 -15.62
C PHE A 100 9.57 13.64 -15.69
N LYS A 101 9.72 14.52 -14.69
CA LYS A 101 9.14 15.87 -14.73
C LYS A 101 9.72 16.74 -15.86
N SER A 102 11.02 16.64 -16.16
CA SER A 102 11.60 17.42 -17.27
C SER A 102 11.13 16.94 -18.63
N VAL A 103 10.81 15.65 -18.78
CA VAL A 103 10.34 15.07 -20.05
C VAL A 103 8.83 15.19 -20.23
N ILE A 104 8.06 14.84 -19.21
CA ILE A 104 6.59 14.77 -19.26
C ILE A 104 5.95 16.10 -18.87
N GLY A 105 6.54 16.80 -17.91
CA GLY A 105 6.04 18.07 -17.36
C GLY A 105 5.61 17.98 -15.89
N PRO A 106 5.13 19.10 -15.32
CA PRO A 106 4.87 19.24 -13.88
C PRO A 106 3.74 18.34 -13.36
N HIS A 107 2.86 17.86 -14.24
CA HIS A 107 1.74 16.97 -13.90
C HIS A 107 2.18 15.51 -13.70
N PHE A 108 3.46 15.18 -13.96
CA PHE A 108 3.99 13.86 -13.71
C PHE A 108 3.90 13.47 -12.22
N HIS A 109 3.39 12.26 -11.99
CA HIS A 109 3.47 11.58 -10.72
C HIS A 109 3.77 10.09 -10.94
N PHE A 110 4.49 9.47 -10.00
CA PHE A 110 4.68 8.04 -10.01
C PHE A 110 3.34 7.32 -9.81
N THR A 111 3.16 6.25 -10.57
CA THR A 111 2.05 5.31 -10.44
C THR A 111 2.59 3.96 -10.01
N VAL A 112 1.75 3.12 -9.41
CA VAL A 112 2.13 1.75 -9.07
C VAL A 112 2.51 0.97 -10.33
N GLY A 113 1.76 1.18 -11.43
CA GLY A 113 2.05 0.59 -12.74
C GLY A 113 3.44 0.94 -13.24
N LEU A 114 3.80 2.23 -13.28
CA LEU A 114 5.11 2.67 -13.73
C LEU A 114 6.24 2.13 -12.84
N MET A 115 6.07 2.19 -11.51
CA MET A 115 7.08 1.69 -10.58
C MET A 115 7.30 0.18 -10.74
N LYS A 116 6.24 -0.59 -11.00
CA LYS A 116 6.31 -2.02 -11.29
C LYS A 116 6.98 -2.27 -12.64
N PHE A 117 6.56 -1.56 -13.68
CA PHE A 117 7.15 -1.63 -15.02
C PHE A 117 8.68 -1.43 -14.97
N CYS A 118 9.15 -0.39 -14.30
CA CYS A 118 10.58 -0.14 -14.15
C CYS A 118 11.34 -1.26 -13.42
N LYS A 119 10.74 -1.87 -12.38
CA LYS A 119 11.38 -2.95 -11.62
C LYS A 119 11.41 -4.28 -12.37
N ASP A 120 10.34 -4.59 -13.06
CA ASP A 120 10.16 -5.89 -13.72
C ASP A 120 10.85 -5.94 -15.09
N ASN A 121 11.27 -4.79 -15.64
CA ASN A 121 11.86 -4.68 -16.98
C ASN A 121 13.24 -4.01 -16.97
N PRO A 122 14.28 -4.62 -16.38
CA PRO A 122 15.58 -3.99 -16.20
C PRO A 122 16.41 -3.78 -17.49
N THR A 123 15.85 -4.14 -18.64
CA THR A 123 16.44 -3.97 -19.98
C THR A 123 15.68 -2.93 -20.82
N LYS A 124 14.52 -2.44 -20.35
CA LYS A 124 13.77 -1.38 -21.01
C LYS A 124 14.42 -0.03 -20.74
N THR A 125 14.20 0.92 -21.64
CA THR A 125 14.77 2.28 -21.54
C THR A 125 13.86 3.22 -20.76
N PHE A 126 14.39 4.37 -20.34
CA PHE A 126 13.53 5.43 -19.79
C PHE A 126 12.53 5.97 -20.82
N ARG A 127 12.83 5.89 -22.13
CA ARG A 127 11.88 6.16 -23.22
C ARG A 127 10.66 5.24 -23.13
N ASP A 128 10.89 3.94 -22.97
CA ASP A 128 9.82 2.96 -22.80
C ASP A 128 9.00 3.27 -21.53
N ALA A 129 9.64 3.69 -20.45
CA ALA A 129 8.95 4.07 -19.22
C ALA A 129 8.10 5.34 -19.36
N VAL A 130 8.59 6.33 -20.12
CA VAL A 130 7.81 7.54 -20.46
C VAL A 130 6.59 7.15 -21.30
N GLN A 131 6.77 6.31 -22.33
CA GLN A 131 5.68 5.83 -23.16
C GLN A 131 4.65 5.05 -22.32
N TYR A 132 5.11 4.14 -21.46
CA TYR A 132 4.25 3.38 -20.54
C TYR A 132 3.41 4.33 -19.67
N TRP A 133 4.02 5.38 -19.11
CA TRP A 133 3.32 6.34 -18.27
C TRP A 133 2.26 7.11 -19.08
N GLN A 134 2.59 7.55 -20.30
CA GLN A 134 1.64 8.24 -21.18
C GLN A 134 0.46 7.34 -21.55
N ASP A 135 0.72 6.07 -21.88
CA ASP A 135 -0.33 5.11 -22.18
C ASP A 135 -1.23 4.86 -20.96
N GLU A 136 -0.63 4.73 -19.76
CA GLU A 136 -1.39 4.59 -18.51
C GLU A 136 -2.22 5.84 -18.20
N TYR A 137 -1.65 7.03 -18.41
CA TYR A 137 -2.34 8.30 -18.21
C TYR A 137 -3.53 8.44 -19.17
N ASN A 138 -3.36 8.04 -20.43
CA ASN A 138 -4.42 8.02 -21.43
C ASN A 138 -5.51 7.00 -21.07
N ARG A 139 -5.13 5.77 -20.64
CA ARG A 139 -6.09 4.76 -20.17
C ARG A 139 -6.93 5.27 -19.00
N LYS A 140 -6.36 6.05 -18.07
CA LYS A 140 -7.12 6.64 -16.94
C LYS A 140 -8.16 7.67 -17.36
N SER A 141 -8.06 8.23 -18.56
CA SER A 141 -9.09 9.12 -19.10
C SER A 141 -10.34 8.35 -19.56
N ASP A 142 -10.21 7.04 -19.80
CA ASP A 142 -11.33 6.17 -20.06
C ASP A 142 -12.09 5.87 -18.76
N LYS A 143 -13.39 6.17 -18.74
CA LYS A 143 -14.26 5.94 -17.58
C LYS A 143 -14.39 4.45 -17.22
N SER A 144 -14.13 3.55 -18.16
CA SER A 144 -14.14 2.11 -17.95
C SER A 144 -12.86 1.59 -17.28
N TYR A 145 -11.78 2.37 -17.28
CA TYR A 145 -10.52 1.96 -16.68
C TYR A 145 -10.59 1.93 -15.15
N GLN A 146 -10.44 0.73 -14.58
CA GLN A 146 -10.38 0.51 -13.14
C GLN A 146 -9.01 -0.05 -12.78
N PRO A 147 -8.10 0.73 -12.18
CA PRO A 147 -6.80 0.22 -11.75
C PRO A 147 -6.98 -0.75 -10.59
N GLU A 148 -6.28 -1.88 -10.66
CA GLU A 148 -6.18 -2.84 -9.55
C GLU A 148 -5.67 -2.15 -8.28
N ILE A 149 -6.37 -2.34 -7.16
CA ILE A 149 -5.90 -1.89 -5.85
C ILE A 149 -5.22 -3.09 -5.19
N ALA A 150 -3.92 -2.94 -4.90
CA ALA A 150 -3.17 -3.99 -4.23
C ALA A 150 -3.76 -4.32 -2.85
N PRO A 151 -3.70 -5.58 -2.38
CA PRO A 151 -4.36 -6.04 -1.15
C PRO A 151 -4.05 -5.24 0.12
N GLN A 152 -2.88 -4.59 0.18
CA GLN A 152 -2.48 -3.73 1.30
C GLN A 152 -3.30 -2.44 1.46
N PHE A 153 -4.11 -2.08 0.46
CA PHE A 153 -4.91 -0.86 0.42
C PHE A 153 -6.41 -1.15 0.64
N GLU A 154 -6.73 -2.00 1.62
CA GLU A 154 -8.10 -2.46 1.93
C GLU A 154 -9.12 -1.31 2.05
N TYR A 155 -8.75 -0.20 2.70
CA TYR A 155 -9.63 0.98 2.81
C TYR A 155 -10.03 1.51 1.43
N ASN A 156 -9.06 1.66 0.52
CA ASN A 156 -9.36 2.18 -0.82
C ASN A 156 -10.23 1.20 -1.61
N GLN A 157 -9.99 -0.10 -1.46
CA GLN A 157 -10.79 -1.15 -2.10
C GLN A 157 -12.23 -1.11 -1.58
N TYR A 158 -12.42 -1.07 -0.26
CA TYR A 158 -13.74 -0.98 0.37
C TYR A 158 -14.54 0.23 -0.12
N ILE A 159 -13.92 1.42 -0.10
CA ILE A 159 -14.60 2.65 -0.52
C ILE A 159 -15.00 2.58 -2.00
N ARG A 160 -14.15 2.03 -2.87
CA ARG A 160 -14.49 1.84 -4.27
C ARG A 160 -15.71 0.92 -4.42
N ASP A 161 -15.67 -0.26 -3.80
CA ASP A 161 -16.72 -1.27 -3.93
C ASP A 161 -18.06 -0.74 -3.37
N PHE A 162 -18.02 -0.07 -2.22
CA PHE A 162 -19.18 0.59 -1.63
C PHE A 162 -19.81 1.61 -2.59
N MET A 163 -19.01 2.52 -3.16
CA MET A 163 -19.51 3.58 -4.04
C MET A 163 -20.02 3.03 -5.38
N THR A 164 -19.46 1.92 -5.85
CA THR A 164 -19.93 1.23 -7.06
C THR A 164 -21.30 0.57 -6.84
N ASP A 165 -21.52 -0.07 -5.70
CA ASP A 165 -22.79 -0.75 -5.39
C ASP A 165 -23.88 0.21 -4.86
N ASN A 166 -23.50 1.41 -4.40
CA ASN A 166 -24.41 2.43 -3.87
C ASN A 166 -24.31 3.78 -4.63
N PRO A 167 -24.80 3.86 -5.88
CA PRO A 167 -24.81 5.12 -6.62
C PRO A 167 -25.59 6.22 -5.89
N GLY A 168 -24.96 7.37 -5.68
CA GLY A 168 -25.55 8.52 -4.98
C GLY A 168 -25.18 8.63 -3.51
N ALA A 169 -24.57 7.60 -2.92
CA ALA A 169 -23.99 7.69 -1.59
C ALA A 169 -22.79 8.65 -1.57
N SER A 170 -22.61 9.30 -0.43
CA SER A 170 -21.49 10.20 -0.16
C SER A 170 -20.26 9.43 0.34
N LEU A 171 -19.08 10.03 0.14
CA LEU A 171 -17.85 9.49 0.74
C LEU A 171 -17.94 9.43 2.28
N LYS A 172 -18.69 10.34 2.91
CA LYS A 172 -18.87 10.36 4.37
C LYS A 172 -19.61 9.10 4.84
N GLU A 173 -20.65 8.69 4.11
CA GLU A 173 -21.38 7.44 4.38
C GLU A 173 -20.48 6.23 4.17
N ALA A 174 -19.75 6.16 3.05
CA ALA A 174 -18.82 5.06 2.79
C ALA A 174 -17.76 4.93 3.91
N ILE A 175 -17.20 6.05 4.37
CA ILE A 175 -16.24 6.08 5.50
C ILE A 175 -16.91 5.63 6.81
N TRP A 176 -18.18 5.97 7.01
CA TRP A 176 -18.92 5.54 8.19
C TRP A 176 -19.10 4.01 8.20
N HIS A 177 -19.58 3.41 7.09
CA HIS A 177 -19.72 1.95 6.98
C HIS A 177 -18.36 1.25 7.10
N TRP A 178 -17.32 1.80 6.48
CA TRP A 178 -15.95 1.31 6.64
C TRP A 178 -15.51 1.25 8.11
N LYS A 179 -15.81 2.29 8.89
CA LYS A 179 -15.48 2.34 10.33
C LYS A 179 -16.22 1.25 11.11
N GLN A 180 -17.46 0.94 10.75
CA GLN A 180 -18.19 -0.17 11.35
C GLN A 180 -17.57 -1.51 10.94
N LYS A 181 -17.37 -1.73 9.63
CA LYS A 181 -16.81 -2.97 9.07
C LYS A 181 -15.46 -3.32 9.70
N ARG A 182 -14.51 -2.38 9.68
CA ARG A 182 -13.14 -2.63 10.17
C ARG A 182 -13.04 -2.87 11.68
N SER A 183 -14.10 -2.54 12.43
CA SER A 183 -14.17 -2.79 13.87
C SER A 183 -14.65 -4.22 14.20
N ALA A 184 -15.26 -4.89 13.22
CA ALA A 184 -15.68 -6.27 13.32
C ALA A 184 -14.54 -7.23 12.91
N ARG A 185 -14.69 -8.50 13.28
CA ARG A 185 -13.79 -9.58 12.86
C ARG A 185 -14.09 -9.98 11.42
N GLY A 186 -13.04 -10.37 10.69
CA GLY A 186 -13.15 -10.97 9.37
C GLY A 186 -12.43 -10.17 8.29
N ASP A 187 -12.78 -10.44 7.02
CA ASP A 187 -12.23 -9.67 5.92
C ASP A 187 -12.85 -8.26 5.85
N ASN A 188 -12.04 -7.28 5.45
CA ASN A 188 -12.48 -5.88 5.35
C ASN A 188 -12.98 -5.57 3.95
N LYS A 189 -13.62 -6.54 3.29
CA LYS A 189 -14.24 -6.37 1.98
C LYS A 189 -15.67 -5.90 2.15
N TYR A 190 -16.10 -5.01 1.25
CA TYR A 190 -17.48 -4.55 1.24
C TYR A 190 -18.43 -5.72 0.95
N SER A 191 -19.50 -5.80 1.74
CA SER A 191 -20.69 -6.62 1.47
C SER A 191 -21.93 -5.77 1.62
N ARG A 192 -23.02 -6.08 0.90
CA ARG A 192 -24.33 -5.44 1.08
C ARG A 192 -24.85 -5.54 2.50
N ASP A 193 -24.45 -6.58 3.23
CA ASP A 193 -24.80 -6.75 4.65
C ASP A 193 -24.26 -5.60 5.52
N ASP A 194 -23.20 -4.91 5.07
CA ASP A 194 -22.65 -3.75 5.78
C ASP A 194 -23.66 -2.57 5.80
N LEU A 195 -24.67 -2.55 4.91
CA LEU A 195 -25.74 -1.55 4.95
C LEU A 195 -26.69 -1.73 6.14
N ALA A 196 -26.69 -2.92 6.76
CA ALA A 196 -27.48 -3.18 7.97
C ALA A 196 -26.90 -2.48 9.21
N TYR A 197 -25.71 -1.89 9.13
CA TYR A 197 -25.24 -0.98 10.17
C TYR A 197 -26.16 0.25 10.21
N ASN A 198 -26.95 0.37 11.28
CA ASN A 198 -27.81 1.53 11.46
C ASN A 198 -26.98 2.76 11.84
N SER A 199 -27.16 3.86 11.11
CA SER A 199 -26.69 5.17 11.53
C SER A 199 -27.53 5.66 12.70
N SER A 200 -27.19 5.22 13.93
CA SER A 200 -27.79 5.79 15.14
C SER A 200 -27.13 7.10 15.58
N ASP A 201 -26.43 7.81 14.67
CA ASP A 201 -25.84 9.13 14.94
C ASP A 201 -25.95 10.02 13.68
N THR A 202 -27.18 10.31 13.28
CA THR A 202 -27.51 11.62 12.70
C THR A 202 -28.12 12.46 13.82
N ASN A 203 -27.32 13.32 14.45
CA ASN A 203 -27.69 14.71 14.72
C ASN A 203 -26.53 15.48 15.39
N GLU A 204 -26.32 16.69 14.85
CA GLU A 204 -25.45 17.80 15.26
C GLU A 204 -23.95 17.74 14.90
#